data_AF-A0AAU8J2C6-F1
#
_entry.id   AF-A0AAU8J2C6-F1
#
_cell.length_a   1.000
_cell.length_b   1.000
_cell.length_c   1.000
_cell.angle_alpha   90.00
_cell.angle_beta   90.00
_cell.angle_gamma   90.00
#
_symmetry.space_group_name_H-M   'P 1'
#
loop_
_entity.id
_entity.type
_entity.pdbx_description
1 polymer ?
#
loop_
_entity_poly.entity_id
_entity_poly.type
_entity_poly.pdbx_seq_one_letter_code
_entity_poly.pdbx_strand_id
1 'polypeptide(L)'
;MTGSDPDQWPVVVWRRHGDPYWALFECGMAEFLRRLMTAEFDACPLSDLSLWGRVGTFVHHEEQERRFHAGLDPMTGEPNPYAGLFD
;
A
#
# COMPACT_ATOMS: atom_id res chain seq x y z
N MET A 1 25.69 -13.65 0.82
CA MET A 1 26.29 -12.42 1.36
C MET A 1 25.65 -11.26 0.61
N THR A 2 24.85 -10.45 1.29
CA THR A 2 24.29 -9.22 0.70
C THR A 2 25.44 -8.24 0.48
N GLY A 3 25.56 -7.72 -0.74
CA GLY A 3 26.62 -6.78 -1.10
C GLY A 3 26.48 -5.45 -0.33
N SER A 4 27.51 -4.62 -0.39
CA SER A 4 27.53 -3.30 0.26
C SER A 4 26.49 -2.32 -0.28
N ASP A 5 25.85 -2.65 -1.40
CA ASP A 5 24.84 -1.85 -2.08
C ASP A 5 23.43 -2.14 -1.49
N PRO A 6 22.82 -1.19 -0.78
CA PRO A 6 21.48 -1.34 -0.21
C PRO A 6 20.38 -1.58 -1.25
N ASP A 7 20.56 -1.10 -2.49
CA ASP A 7 19.56 -1.27 -3.55
C ASP A 7 19.44 -2.73 -4.01
N GLN A 8 20.44 -3.55 -3.68
CA GLN A 8 20.47 -4.99 -4.00
C GLN A 8 20.06 -5.87 -2.83
N TRP A 9 19.67 -5.30 -1.69
CA TRP A 9 19.28 -6.10 -0.54
C TRP A 9 17.91 -6.76 -0.77
N PRO A 10 17.78 -8.08 -0.51
CA PRO A 10 16.51 -8.74 -0.62
C PRO A 10 15.55 -8.24 0.47
N VAL A 11 14.26 -8.27 0.17
CA VAL A 11 13.21 -7.82 1.09
C VAL A 11 12.66 -8.99 1.88
N VAL A 12 12.66 -8.87 3.20
CA VAL A 12 11.95 -9.80 4.10
C VAL A 12 10.66 -9.15 4.57
N VAL A 13 9.53 -9.82 4.36
CA VAL A 13 8.23 -9.39 4.84
C VAL A 13 7.81 -10.26 6.01
N TRP A 14 7.45 -9.63 7.13
CA TRP A 14 6.79 -10.28 8.25
C TRP A 14 5.28 -10.13 8.12
N ARG A 15 4.57 -11.25 8.08
CA ARG A 15 3.12 -11.32 7.85
C ARG A 15 2.40 -11.44 9.20
N ARG A 16 1.38 -10.61 9.40
CA ARG A 16 0.47 -10.72 10.56
C ARG A 16 -0.38 -11.98 10.46
N HIS A 17 -0.82 -12.30 9.25
CA HIS A 17 -1.63 -13.46 8.91
C HIS A 17 -0.92 -14.20 7.76
N GLY A 18 -0.45 -15.42 8.01
CA GLY A 18 0.23 -16.27 7.03
C GLY A 18 0.99 -17.41 7.68
N ASP A 19 1.20 -18.49 6.92
CA ASP A 19 2.13 -19.58 7.24
C ASP A 19 2.96 -19.88 5.99
N PRO A 20 4.29 -19.72 6.02
CA PRO A 20 5.09 -19.18 7.11
C PRO A 20 4.82 -17.68 7.38
N TYR A 21 5.07 -17.24 8.62
CA TYR A 21 4.92 -15.84 9.05
C TYR A 21 5.89 -14.86 8.40
N TRP A 22 6.82 -15.35 7.57
CA TRP A 22 7.76 -14.51 6.84
C TRP A 22 7.94 -15.02 5.42
N ALA A 23 8.31 -14.12 4.52
CA ALA A 23 8.68 -14.43 3.14
C ALA A 23 9.88 -13.59 2.71
N LEU A 24 10.77 -14.20 1.93
CA LEU A 24 11.93 -13.54 1.33
C LEU A 24 11.66 -13.27 -0.15
N PHE A 25 11.98 -12.06 -0.60
CA PHE A 25 11.87 -11.64 -1.98
C PHE A 25 13.27 -11.25 -2.48
N GLU A 26 13.77 -11.98 -3.48
CA GLU A 26 15.09 -11.80 -4.10
C GLU A 26 15.11 -10.59 -5.06
N CYS A 27 14.58 -9.46 -4.60
CA CYS A 27 14.57 -8.19 -5.32
C CYS A 27 14.78 -7.04 -4.34
N GLY A 28 15.33 -5.92 -4.83
CA GLY A 28 15.49 -4.70 -4.05
C GLY A 28 14.17 -4.06 -3.64
N MET A 29 14.22 -3.13 -2.68
CA MET A 29 13.05 -2.45 -2.13
C MET A 29 12.19 -1.75 -3.19
N ALA A 30 12.82 -1.06 -4.15
CA ALA A 30 12.10 -0.34 -5.19
C ALA A 30 11.28 -1.29 -6.09
N GLU A 31 11.88 -2.40 -6.51
CA GLU A 31 11.19 -3.39 -7.35
C GLU A 31 10.10 -4.13 -6.57
N PHE A 32 10.34 -4.41 -5.29
CA PHE A 32 9.32 -4.97 -4.40
C PHE A 32 8.10 -4.05 -4.30
N LEU A 33 8.29 -2.75 -4.03
CA LEU A 33 7.21 -1.77 -3.93
C LEU A 33 6.46 -1.60 -5.26
N ARG A 34 7.18 -1.55 -6.37
CA ARG A 34 6.58 -1.46 -7.72
C ARG A 34 5.64 -2.64 -7.96
N ARG A 35 6.13 -3.87 -7.80
CA ARG A 35 5.35 -5.10 -8.01
C ARG A 35 4.18 -5.25 -7.02
N LEU A 36 4.35 -4.80 -5.78
CA LEU A 36 3.28 -4.76 -4.78
C LEU A 36 2.13 -3.84 -5.24
N MET A 37 2.47 -2.61 -5.65
CA MET A 37 1.50 -1.60 -6.05
C MET A 37 0.84 -1.91 -7.39
N THR A 38 1.50 -2.67 -8.28
CA THR A 38 0.95 -3.12 -9.56
C THR A 38 0.34 -4.52 -9.52
N ALA A 39 0.32 -5.18 -8.36
CA ALA A 39 -0.18 -6.55 -8.18
C ALA A 39 0.51 -7.61 -9.07
N GLU A 40 1.83 -7.52 -9.22
CA GLU A 40 2.67 -8.42 -10.04
C GLU A 40 3.29 -9.60 -9.26
N PHE A 41 2.84 -9.83 -8.02
CA PHE A 41 3.12 -11.08 -7.30
C PHE A 41 1.94 -12.04 -7.44
N ASP A 42 2.19 -13.36 -7.34
CA ASP A 42 1.12 -14.37 -7.44
C ASP A 42 0.05 -14.23 -6.34
N ALA A 43 0.44 -13.67 -5.19
CA ALA A 43 -0.44 -13.33 -4.08
C ALA A 43 0.06 -12.07 -3.37
N CYS A 44 -0.84 -11.34 -2.69
CA CYS A 44 -0.47 -10.17 -1.91
C CYS A 44 0.58 -10.56 -0.85
N PRO A 45 1.79 -9.96 -0.87
CA PRO A 45 2.84 -10.35 0.05
C PRO A 45 2.58 -9.82 1.47
N LEU A 46 1.72 -8.81 1.62
CA LEU A 46 1.31 -8.21 2.88
C LEU A 46 0.01 -8.86 3.41
N SER A 47 -0.21 -8.78 4.72
CA SER A 47 -1.45 -9.26 5.34
C SER A 47 -2.62 -8.29 5.22
N ASP A 48 -2.46 -7.19 4.49
CA ASP A 48 -3.50 -6.18 4.24
C ASP A 48 -3.45 -5.76 2.76
N LEU A 49 -4.59 -5.26 2.25
CA LEU A 49 -4.77 -4.89 0.84
C LEU A 49 -4.58 -3.39 0.58
N SER A 50 -4.20 -2.59 1.58
CA SER A 50 -4.07 -1.13 1.45
C SER A 50 -3.13 -0.65 0.33
N LEU A 51 -2.12 -1.45 -0.03
CA LEU A 51 -1.15 -1.14 -1.08
C LEU A 51 -1.25 -2.05 -2.32
N TRP A 52 -1.97 -3.17 -2.21
CA TRP A 52 -2.00 -4.20 -3.25
C TRP A 52 -2.78 -3.72 -4.48
N GLY A 53 -2.12 -3.66 -5.64
CA GLY A 53 -2.77 -3.22 -6.89
C GLY A 53 -3.24 -1.77 -6.85
N ARG A 54 -2.73 -0.96 -5.91
CA ARG A 54 -3.11 0.44 -5.73
C ARG A 54 -2.01 1.36 -6.21
N VAL A 55 -2.14 1.76 -7.48
CA VAL A 55 -1.38 2.87 -8.11
C VAL A 55 -2.10 4.23 -7.95
N GLY A 56 -2.98 4.35 -6.96
CA GLY A 56 -3.79 5.55 -6.74
C GLY A 56 -2.97 6.81 -6.46
N THR A 57 -3.60 7.96 -6.66
CA THR A 57 -2.99 9.28 -6.44
C THR A 57 -2.63 9.47 -4.96
N PHE A 58 -1.40 9.90 -4.67
CA PHE A 58 -1.05 10.34 -3.32
C PHE A 58 -1.67 11.70 -3.04
N VAL A 59 -2.61 11.73 -2.09
CA VAL A 59 -3.21 12.97 -1.56
C VAL A 59 -2.61 13.22 -0.19
N HIS A 60 -2.17 14.45 0.08
CA HIS A 60 -1.65 14.82 1.39
C HIS A 60 -2.72 14.61 2.47
N HIS A 61 -2.30 14.18 3.67
CA HIS A 61 -3.24 13.83 4.75
C HIS A 61 -4.18 14.98 5.12
N GLU A 62 -3.67 16.22 5.22
CA GLU A 62 -4.49 17.40 5.52
C GLU A 62 -5.58 17.65 4.45
N GLU A 63 -5.28 17.35 3.18
CA GLU A 63 -6.25 17.51 2.10
C GLU A 63 -7.31 16.39 2.14
N GLN A 64 -6.91 15.17 2.51
CA GLN A 64 -7.85 14.07 2.76
C GLN A 64 -8.83 14.43 3.89
N GLU A 65 -8.34 14.98 5.00
CA GLU A 65 -9.17 15.41 6.13
C GLU A 65 -10.11 16.56 5.75
N ARG A 66 -9.59 17.58 5.04
CA ARG A 66 -10.41 18.70 4.55
C ARG A 66 -11.56 18.22 3.69
N ARG A 67 -11.30 17.27 2.78
CA ARG A 67 -12.32 16.66 1.90
C ARG A 67 -13.35 15.88 2.70
N PHE A 68 -12.88 15.05 3.64
CA PHE A 68 -13.76 14.26 4.50
C PHE A 68 -14.77 15.15 5.24
N HIS A 69 -14.30 16.22 5.89
CA HIS A 69 -15.16 17.17 6.60
C HIS A 69 -16.09 17.98 5.67
N ALA A 70 -15.75 18.10 4.39
CA ALA A 70 -16.61 18.73 3.38
C ALA A 70 -17.63 17.75 2.76
N GLY A 71 -17.70 16.50 3.21
CA GLY A 71 -18.56 15.46 2.62
C GLY A 71 -18.06 14.95 1.26
N LEU A 72 -16.77 15.08 0.99
CA LEU A 72 -16.13 14.61 -0.24
C LEU A 72 -15.30 13.35 0.04
N ASP A 73 -15.10 12.53 -1.00
CA ASP A 73 -14.19 11.40 -0.95
C ASP A 73 -12.76 11.90 -0.69
N PRO A 74 -12.05 11.38 0.33
CA PRO A 74 -10.72 11.86 0.68
C PRO A 74 -9.69 11.71 -0.45
N MET A 75 -9.83 10.66 -1.28
CA MET A 75 -8.88 10.31 -2.32
C MET A 75 -9.19 11.00 -3.64
N THR A 76 -10.46 11.06 -4.05
CA THR A 76 -10.85 11.61 -5.36
C THR A 76 -11.33 13.06 -5.28
N GLY A 77 -11.86 13.50 -4.14
CA GLY A 77 -12.51 14.80 -3.98
C GLY A 77 -13.92 14.88 -4.58
N GLU A 78 -14.45 13.77 -5.09
CA GLU A 78 -15.83 13.69 -5.58
C GLU A 78 -16.83 13.66 -4.42
N PRO A 79 -18.11 14.01 -4.63
CA PRO A 79 -19.13 13.91 -3.59
C PRO A 79 -19.20 12.50 -3.01
N ASN A 80 -19.06 12.37 -1.70
CA ASN A 80 -19.17 11.08 -1.03
C ASN A 80 -20.66 10.74 -0.82
N PRO A 81 -21.19 9.66 -1.42
CA PRO A 81 -22.60 9.30 -1.30
C PRO A 81 -23.01 8.88 0.12
N TYR A 82 -22.04 8.64 1.01
CA TYR A 82 -22.24 8.28 2.41
C TYR A 82 -22.01 9.44 3.39
N ALA A 83 -21.74 10.66 2.90
CA ALA A 83 -21.57 11.82 3.77
C ALA A 83 -22.87 12.11 4.54
N GLY A 84 -22.79 12.22 5.87
CA GLY A 84 -23.92 12.54 6.74
C GLY A 84 -24.94 11.43 6.97
N LEU A 85 -24.68 10.20 6.50
CA LEU A 85 -25.60 9.06 6.65
C LEU A 85 -25.61 8.45 8.07
N PHE A 86 -24.66 8.85 8.92
CA PHE A 86 -24.48 8.34 10.29
C PHE A 86 -24.34 9.46 11.34
N ASP A 87 -24.70 10.70 10.97
CA ASP A 87 -24.71 11.86 11.87
C ASP A 87 -26.02 11.94 12.70
#